data_AF-A0A9P6ISE8-F1
#
_entry.id   AF-A0A9P6ISE8-F1
#
_cell.length_a   1.000
_cell.length_b   1.000
_cell.length_c   1.000
_cell.angle_alpha   90.00
_cell.angle_beta   90.00
_cell.angle_gamma   90.00
#
_symmetry.space_group_name_H-M   'P 1'
#
loop_
_entity.id
_entity.type
_entity.pdbx_description
1 polymer ?
#
loop_
_entity_poly.entity_id
_entity_poly.type
_entity_poly.pdbx_seq_one_letter_code
_entity_poly.pdbx_strand_id
1 'polypeptide(L)'
;MLCIVKATLAKEHRRFLFATIDTTNIQQSAAELRFETLHTKLCTLFKQPKLSIVFEDLNGSKGIIQSDADVAAAVVHSSKFVSADSSSIVLKLAVEPQL
;
A
#
# COMPACT_ATOMS: atom_id res chain seq x y z
N MET A 1 8.39 -12.20 -0.95
CA MET A 1 8.75 -10.97 -0.20
C MET A 1 7.52 -10.45 0.52
N LEU A 2 7.63 -9.95 1.75
CA LEU A 2 6.49 -9.41 2.50
C LEU A 2 6.14 -8.00 2.04
N CYS A 3 4.88 -7.73 1.70
CA CYS A 3 4.40 -6.39 1.40
C CYS A 3 3.80 -5.77 2.67
N ILE A 4 4.51 -4.82 3.28
CA ILE A 4 4.10 -4.15 4.51
C ILE A 4 3.56 -2.77 4.17
N VAL A 5 2.34 -2.47 4.60
CA VAL A 5 1.78 -1.11 4.49
C VAL A 5 2.12 -0.32 5.75
N LYS A 6 2.60 0.91 5.56
CA LYS A 6 2.74 1.94 6.60
C LYS A 6 1.82 3.10 6.23
N ALA A 7 0.66 3.16 6.88
CA ALA A 7 -0.35 4.18 6.63
C ALA A 7 -0.33 5.28 7.71
N THR A 8 -0.65 6.52 7.30
CA THR A 8 -0.66 7.70 8.18
C THR A 8 -1.98 8.45 8.05
N LEU A 9 -2.64 8.74 9.18
CA LEU A 9 -3.82 9.59 9.28
C LEU A 9 -3.63 10.58 10.44
N ALA A 10 -3.70 11.89 10.20
CA ALA A 10 -3.64 12.91 11.26
C ALA A 10 -2.50 12.71 12.29
N LYS A 11 -1.30 12.36 11.83
CA LYS A 11 -0.09 12.03 12.64
C LYS A 11 -0.10 10.66 13.35
N GLU A 12 -1.19 9.90 13.25
CA GLU A 12 -1.24 8.51 13.69
C GLU A 12 -0.67 7.59 12.60
N HIS A 13 0.20 6.67 13.00
CA HIS A 13 0.81 5.69 12.10
C HIS A 13 0.34 4.27 12.42
N ARG A 14 -0.09 3.53 11.40
CA ARG A 14 -0.45 2.11 11.49
C ARG A 14 0.37 1.30 10.51
N ARG A 15 0.78 0.11 10.91
CA ARG A 15 1.49 -0.85 10.06
C ARG A 15 0.80 -2.20 10.08
N PHE A 16 0.76 -2.86 8.94
CA PHE A 16 0.25 -4.23 8.81
C PHE A 16 0.86 -4.93 7.61
N LEU A 17 0.92 -6.27 7.69
CA LEU A 17 1.21 -7.10 6.53
C LEU A 17 -0.01 -7.06 5.60
N PHE A 18 0.20 -6.64 4.36
CA PHE A 18 -0.84 -6.55 3.36
C PHE A 18 -0.93 -7.81 2.51
N ALA A 19 0.19 -8.26 1.94
CA ALA A 19 0.26 -9.41 1.05
C ALA A 19 1.65 -10.05 1.08
N THR A 20 1.76 -11.27 0.56
CA THR A 20 3.05 -11.87 0.23
C THR A 20 3.22 -11.81 -1.28
N ILE A 21 4.26 -11.10 -1.74
CA ILE A 21 4.46 -10.83 -3.16
C ILE A 21 5.70 -11.54 -3.68
N ASP A 22 5.58 -12.08 -4.89
CA ASP A 22 6.73 -12.47 -5.68
C ASP A 22 7.15 -11.27 -6.55
N THR A 23 8.31 -10.68 -6.25
CA THR A 23 8.81 -9.52 -6.99
C THR A 23 9.24 -9.86 -8.42
N THR A 24 9.46 -11.14 -8.73
CA THR A 24 9.75 -11.61 -10.09
C THR A 24 8.48 -11.78 -10.92
N ASN A 25 7.33 -11.98 -10.28
CA ASN A 25 6.05 -12.18 -10.94
C ASN A 25 4.88 -11.55 -10.16
N ILE A 26 4.87 -10.23 -10.07
CA ILE A 26 3.84 -9.48 -9.34
C ILE A 26 2.43 -9.71 -9.93
N GLN A 27 2.34 -10.05 -11.22
CA GLN A 27 1.05 -10.39 -11.84
C GLN A 27 0.39 -11.63 -11.23
N GLN A 28 1.17 -12.64 -10.80
CA GLN A 28 0.62 -13.78 -10.06
C GLN A 28 0.15 -13.39 -8.66
N SER A 29 0.76 -12.37 -8.05
CA SER A 29 0.32 -11.81 -6.76
C SER A 29 -0.87 -10.85 -6.87
N ALA A 30 -1.37 -10.57 -8.08
CA ALA A 30 -2.46 -9.61 -8.32
C ALA A 30 -3.77 -9.98 -7.60
N ALA A 31 -4.01 -11.27 -7.36
CA ALA A 31 -5.16 -11.74 -6.59
C ALA A 31 -5.13 -11.27 -5.13
N GLU A 32 -3.94 -11.05 -4.56
CA GLU A 32 -3.76 -10.54 -3.19
C GLU A 32 -3.75 -9.01 -3.12
N LEU A 33 -3.38 -8.34 -4.22
CA LEU A 33 -3.21 -6.89 -4.31
C LEU A 33 -4.52 -6.16 -4.68
N ARG A 34 -5.59 -6.45 -3.94
CA ARG A 34 -6.92 -5.87 -4.18
C ARG A 34 -7.09 -4.53 -3.47
N PHE A 35 -7.60 -3.53 -4.18
CA PHE A 35 -7.93 -2.22 -3.61
C PHE A 35 -8.95 -2.32 -2.50
N GLU A 36 -10.01 -3.10 -2.70
CA GLU A 36 -11.07 -3.29 -1.71
C GLU A 36 -10.49 -3.83 -0.39
N THR A 37 -9.66 -4.89 -0.45
CA THR A 37 -8.99 -5.45 0.73
C THR A 37 -8.13 -4.43 1.44
N LEU A 38 -7.32 -3.65 0.70
CA LEU A 38 -6.49 -2.58 1.26
C LEU A 38 -7.36 -1.51 1.95
N HIS A 39 -8.40 -1.06 1.25
CA HIS A 39 -9.30 0.02 1.69
C HIS A 39 -10.08 -0.38 2.93
N THR A 40 -10.72 -1.55 2.93
CA THR A 40 -11.44 -2.09 4.10
C THR A 40 -10.53 -2.22 5.31
N LYS A 41 -9.29 -2.70 5.12
CA LYS A 41 -8.32 -2.83 6.22
C LYS A 41 -7.94 -1.49 6.82
N LEU A 42 -7.68 -0.48 5.97
CA LEU A 42 -7.37 0.88 6.42
C LEU A 42 -8.54 1.53 7.15
N CYS A 43 -9.75 1.42 6.60
CA CYS A 43 -10.97 1.93 7.22
C CYS A 43 -11.19 1.30 8.61
N THR A 44 -10.98 -0.01 8.72
CA THR A 44 -11.08 -0.73 10.01
C THR A 44 -10.02 -0.26 11.01
N LEU A 45 -8.76 -0.11 10.58
CA LEU A 45 -7.66 0.28 11.46
C LEU A 45 -7.80 1.71 11.99
N PHE A 46 -8.31 2.63 11.17
CA PHE A 46 -8.49 4.04 11.52
C PHE A 46 -9.91 4.38 11.99
N LYS A 47 -10.80 3.39 12.07
CA LYS A 47 -12.21 3.56 12.47
C LYS A 47 -12.93 4.63 11.65
N GLN A 48 -12.69 4.64 10.34
CA GLN A 48 -13.31 5.56 9.40
C GLN A 48 -14.28 4.80 8.49
N PRO A 49 -15.42 5.39 8.10
CA PRO A 49 -16.36 4.76 7.17
C PRO A 49 -15.80 4.70 5.76
N LYS A 50 -15.02 5.72 5.38
CA LYS A 50 -14.42 5.84 4.05
C LYS A 50 -13.15 6.69 4.12
N LEU A 51 -12.13 6.26 3.38
CA LEU A 51 -10.85 6.93 3.27
C LEU A 51 -10.48 7.18 1.80
N SER A 52 -9.81 8.30 1.52
CA SER A 52 -8.94 8.44 0.35
C SER A 52 -7.57 7.85 0.68
N ILE A 53 -6.89 7.28 -0.32
CA ILE A 53 -5.57 6.68 -0.16
C ILE A 53 -4.61 7.36 -1.10
N VAL A 54 -3.53 7.91 -0.56
CA VAL A 54 -2.44 8.55 -1.29
C VAL A 54 -1.17 7.76 -1.04
N PHE A 55 -0.58 7.24 -2.12
CA PHE A 55 0.77 6.68 -2.12
C PHE A 55 1.80 7.81 -2.19
N GLU A 56 2.85 7.71 -1.38
CA GLU A 56 4.00 8.60 -1.45
C GLU A 56 5.25 7.78 -1.78
N ASP A 57 5.90 8.10 -2.90
CA ASP A 57 7.15 7.46 -3.29
C ASP A 57 8.36 7.97 -2.48
N LEU A 58 9.55 7.43 -2.74
CA LEU A 58 10.77 7.85 -2.03
C LEU A 58 11.27 9.25 -2.44
N ASN A 59 10.80 9.78 -3.56
CA ASN A 59 11.12 11.11 -4.06
C ASN A 59 10.10 12.17 -3.60
N GLY A 60 9.09 11.77 -2.82
CA GLY A 60 8.00 12.63 -2.36
C GLY A 60 6.90 12.85 -3.39
N SER A 61 6.93 12.14 -4.54
CA SER A 61 5.83 12.16 -5.50
C SER A 61 4.62 11.46 -4.90
N LYS A 62 3.44 12.02 -5.16
CA LYS A 62 2.18 11.52 -4.62
C LYS A 62 1.28 11.00 -5.74
N GLY A 63 0.66 9.85 -5.50
CA GLY A 63 -0.32 9.24 -6.40
C GLY A 63 -1.55 8.79 -5.62
N ILE A 64 -2.74 8.94 -6.21
CA ILE A 64 -3.99 8.46 -5.60
C ILE A 64 -4.15 6.97 -5.93
N ILE A 65 -4.47 6.16 -4.93
CA ILE A 65 -4.85 4.76 -5.12
C ILE A 65 -6.37 4.67 -5.09
N GLN A 66 -6.98 4.26 -6.20
CA GLN A 66 -8.43 4.11 -6.35
C GLN A 66 -8.84 2.80 -7.05
N SER A 67 -7.87 1.98 -7.46
CA SER A 67 -8.10 0.73 -8.18
C SER A 67 -7.04 -0.32 -7.86
N ASP A 68 -7.32 -1.59 -8.19
CA ASP A 68 -6.34 -2.69 -8.07
C ASP A 68 -5.06 -2.40 -8.88
N ALA A 69 -5.21 -1.76 -10.04
CA ALA A 69 -4.09 -1.39 -10.89
C ALA A 69 -3.18 -0.37 -10.19
N ASP A 70 -3.74 0.59 -9.46
CA ASP A 70 -2.96 1.57 -8.70
C ASP A 70 -2.22 0.91 -7.53
N VAL A 71 -2.86 -0.04 -6.84
CA VAL A 71 -2.22 -0.83 -5.77
C VAL A 71 -1.02 -1.58 -6.34
N ALA A 72 -1.21 -2.32 -7.42
CA ALA A 72 -0.14 -3.06 -8.08
C ALA A 72 0.98 -2.11 -8.55
N ALA A 73 0.64 -0.97 -9.15
CA ALA A 73 1.62 0.02 -9.58
C ALA A 73 2.44 0.56 -8.40
N ALA A 74 1.80 0.86 -7.26
CA ALA A 74 2.48 1.35 -6.07
C ALA A 74 3.41 0.28 -5.45
N VAL A 75 3.02 -1.00 -5.47
CA VAL A 75 3.86 -2.13 -5.05
C VAL A 75 5.07 -2.28 -5.97
N VAL A 76 4.85 -2.35 -7.28
CA VAL A 76 5.91 -2.47 -8.31
C VAL A 76 6.86 -1.28 -8.25
N HIS A 77 6.32 -0.08 -8.06
CA HIS A 77 7.13 1.12 -7.91
C HIS A 77 8.01 1.00 -6.66
N SER A 78 7.42 0.65 -5.51
CA SER A 78 8.14 0.50 -4.25
C SER A 78 9.22 -0.58 -4.33
N SER A 79 8.96 -1.71 -5.01
CA SER A 79 9.91 -2.82 -5.14
C SER A 79 11.19 -2.47 -5.88
N LYS A 80 11.16 -1.48 -6.78
CA LYS A 80 12.35 -1.04 -7.54
C LYS A 80 13.42 -0.41 -6.66
N PHE A 81 13.07 0.05 -5.46
CA PHE A 81 13.97 0.73 -4.54
C PHE A 81 14.42 -0.13 -3.37
N VAL A 82 14.08 -1.41 -3.41
CA VAL A 82 14.42 -2.36 -2.35
C VAL A 82 15.64 -3.17 -2.79
N SER A 83 16.56 -3.43 -1.86
CA SER A 83 17.76 -4.23 -2.14
C SER A 83 17.39 -5.69 -2.41
N ALA A 84 18.19 -6.39 -3.22
CA ALA A 84 17.91 -7.77 -3.64
C ALA A 84 17.84 -8.78 -2.47
N ASP A 85 18.48 -8.48 -1.34
CA ASP A 85 18.53 -9.26 -0.11
C ASP A 85 17.39 -8.94 0.87
N SER A 86 16.57 -7.92 0.58
CA SER A 86 15.47 -7.54 1.47
C SER A 86 14.36 -8.59 1.50
N SER A 87 13.85 -8.87 2.69
CA SER A 87 12.71 -9.78 2.88
C SER A 87 11.35 -9.09 2.79
N SER A 88 11.32 -7.75 2.75
CA SER A 88 10.09 -6.96 2.74
C SER A 88 10.17 -5.68 1.89
N ILE A 89 9.04 -5.30 1.31
CA ILE A 89 8.78 -3.97 0.71
C ILE A 89 7.86 -3.20 1.65
N VAL A 90 8.10 -1.89 1.79
CA VAL A 90 7.24 -0.99 2.57
C VAL A 90 6.50 -0.03 1.64
N LEU A 91 5.18 -0.13 1.63
CA LEU A 91 4.27 0.81 0.99
C LEU A 91 3.92 1.94 1.95
N LYS A 92 4.36 3.16 1.66
CA LYS A 92 4.02 4.35 2.45
C LYS A 92 2.74 4.97 1.92
N LEU A 93 1.72 5.03 2.77
CA LEU A 93 0.41 5.60 2.43
C LEU A 93 0.09 6.75 3.40
N ALA A 94 -0.44 7.84 2.85
CA ALA A 94 -1.23 8.81 3.59
C ALA A 94 -2.71 8.54 3.32
N VAL A 95 -3.56 8.64 4.33
CA VAL A 95 -5.01 8.47 4.17
C VAL A 95 -5.73 9.67 4.77
N GLU A 96 -6.87 10.03 4.18
CA GLU A 96 -7.71 11.13 4.66
C GLU A 96 -9.18 10.68 4.71
N PRO A 97 -9.98 11.11 5.70
CA PRO A 97 -11.40 10.79 5.75
C PRO A 97 -12.13 11.44 4.57
N GLN A 98 -13.08 10.71 3.97
CA GLN A 98 -14.01 11.27 3.01
C GLN A 98 -15.35 11.54 3.71
N LEU A 99 -15.83 12.79 3.60
CA LEU A 99 -17.14 13.23 4.09
C LEU A 99 -18.27 12.73 3.17
#